data_AF-A0A5M7Q9A0-F1
#
_entry.id   AF-A0A5M7Q9A0-F1
#
_cell.length_a   1.000
_cell.length_b   1.000
_cell.length_c   1.000
_cell.angle_alpha   90.00
_cell.angle_beta   90.00
_cell.angle_gamma   90.00
#
_symmetry.space_group_name_H-M   'P 1'
#
loop_
_entity.id
_entity.type
_entity.pdbx_description
1 polymer ?
#
loop_
_entity_poly.entity_id
_entity_poly.type
_entity_poly.pdbx_seq_one_letter_code
_entity_poly.pdbx_strand_id
1 'polypeptide(L)' 'MFAINPSTLMQYPLNDKADALFKSNQVKAQPISVIQSEDKAHPGQMMSLQPIVERTQALCGK' A
#
# COMPACT_ATOMS: atom_id res chain seq x y z
N MET A 1 7.32 1.01 3.19
CA MET A 1 6.94 -0.35 2.77
C MET A 1 6.08 -0.25 1.53
N PHE A 2 6.35 -1.07 0.51
CA PHE A 2 5.66 -1.01 -0.77
C PHE A 2 5.12 -2.39 -1.15
N ALA A 3 3.91 -2.43 -1.72
CA ALA A 3 3.47 -3.56 -2.54
C ALA A 3 4.04 -3.38 -3.96
N ILE A 4 4.41 -4.47 -4.61
CA ILE A 4 4.93 -4.45 -5.98
C ILE A 4 4.08 -5.39 -6.83
N ASN A 5 3.58 -4.91 -7.97
CA ASN A 5 3.03 -5.79 -9.01
C ASN A 5 4.19 -6.33 -9.86
N PRO A 6 4.54 -7.63 -9.79
CA PRO A 6 5.73 -8.15 -10.47
C PRO A 6 5.65 -8.10 -11.99
N SER A 7 4.44 -8.08 -12.56
CA SER A 7 4.24 -8.05 -14.02
C SER A 7 4.48 -6.66 -14.63
N THR A 8 4.32 -5.59 -13.83
CA THR A 8 4.49 -4.20 -14.28
C THR A 8 5.62 -3.46 -13.59
N LEU A 9 6.16 -4.04 -12.51
CA LEU A 9 7.11 -3.43 -11.57
C LEU A 9 6.57 -2.15 -10.89
N MET A 10 5.25 -1.91 -10.96
CA MET A 10 4.64 -0.78 -10.28
C MET A 10 4.63 -0.98 -8.76
N GLN A 11 4.92 0.11 -8.05
CA GLN A 11 5.02 0.16 -6.60
C GLN A 11 3.86 0.96 -6.01
N TYR A 12 3.33 0.50 -4.88
CA TYR A 12 2.23 1.12 -4.17
C TYR A 12 2.61 1.31 -2.69
N PRO A 13 2.57 2.54 -2.14
CA PRO A 13 2.93 2.80 -0.76
C PRO A 13 1.90 2.16 0.19
N LEU A 14 2.37 1.44 1.20
CA LEU A 14 1.53 0.75 2.19
C LEU A 14 1.56 1.39 3.59
N ASN A 15 2.43 2.37 3.80
CA ASN A 15 2.55 3.08 5.07
C ASN A 15 3.00 4.53 4.88
N ASP A 16 2.88 5.33 5.93
CA ASP A 16 3.14 6.78 5.89
C ASP A 16 4.54 7.13 5.39
N LYS A 17 5.56 6.34 5.75
CA LYS A 17 6.93 6.54 5.27
C LYS A 17 7.02 6.39 3.75
N ALA A 18 6.38 5.36 3.18
CA ALA A 18 6.38 5.14 1.74
C ALA A 18 5.54 6.19 1.00
N ASP A 19 4.41 6.60 1.59
CA ASP A 19 3.55 7.64 1.05
C ASP A 19 4.26 9.01 1.02
N ALA A 20 5.04 9.34 2.05
CA ALA A 20 5.88 10.55 2.06
C ALA A 20 6.94 10.54 0.95
N LEU A 21 7.60 9.40 0.68
CA LEU A 21 8.54 9.26 -0.42
C LEU A 21 7.86 9.45 -1.78
N PHE A 22 6.66 8.89 -1.95
CA PHE A 22 5.86 9.07 -3.15
C PHE A 22 5.47 10.54 -3.35
N LYS A 23 4.89 11.18 -2.33
CA LYS A 23 4.46 12.59 -2.38
C LYS A 23 5.60 13.58 -2.59
N SER A 24 6.80 13.24 -2.17
CA SER A 24 8.02 14.04 -2.41
C SER A 24 8.73 13.72 -3.74
N ASN A 25 8.12 12.90 -4.61
CA ASN A 25 8.68 12.49 -5.90
C ASN A 25 10.05 11.76 -5.80
N GLN A 26 10.39 11.22 -4.63
CA GLN A 26 11.63 10.45 -4.44
C GLN A 26 11.53 9.01 -4.99
N VAL A 27 10.31 8.53 -5.18
CA VAL A 27 10.04 7.20 -5.77
C VAL A 27 8.93 7.29 -6.81
N LYS A 28 9.07 6.50 -7.88
CA LYS A 28 7.99 6.30 -8.86
C LYS A 28 7.02 5.25 -8.33
N ALA A 29 5.85 5.70 -7.90
CA ALA A 29 4.79 4.87 -7.33
C ALA A 29 3.40 5.37 -7.76
N GLN A 30 2.37 4.62 -7.43
CA GLN A 30 0.97 5.03 -7.55
C GLN A 30 0.24 4.87 -6.20
N PRO A 31 -0.83 5.63 -5.94
CA PRO A 31 -1.65 5.42 -4.74
C PRO A 31 -2.15 3.98 -4.65
N ILE A 32 -2.15 3.37 -3.46
CA ILE A 32 -2.65 2.00 -3.27
C ILE A 32 -4.14 1.88 -3.62
N SER A 33 -4.90 2.98 -3.53
CA SER A 33 -6.33 3.04 -3.85
C SER A 33 -6.66 2.63 -5.28
N VAL A 34 -5.71 2.68 -6.22
CA VAL A 34 -5.96 2.26 -7.62
C VAL A 34 -6.14 0.74 -7.77
N ILE A 35 -5.67 -0.06 -6.81
CA ILE A 35 -5.81 -1.52 -6.78
C ILE A 35 -6.58 -2.04 -5.56
N GLN A 36 -7.01 -1.15 -4.68
CA GLN A 36 -7.71 -1.51 -3.46
C GLN A 36 -9.18 -1.75 -3.78
N SER A 37 -9.73 -2.84 -3.26
CA SER A 37 -11.17 -3.13 -3.40
C SER A 37 -11.98 -2.32 -2.40
N GLU A 38 -13.22 -2.00 -2.77
CA GLU A 38 -14.24 -1.54 -1.82
C GLU A 38 -14.57 -2.66 -0.81
N ASP A 39 -14.91 -2.25 0.40
CA ASP A 39 -15.41 -3.13 1.45
C ASP A 39 -16.88 -3.46 1.22
N LYS A 40 -17.14 -4.74 0.92
CA LYS A 40 -18.51 -5.24 0.70
C LYS A 40 -19.39 -5.14 1.94
N ALA A 41 -18.82 -5.15 3.14
CA ALA A 41 -19.55 -5.00 4.39
C ALA A 41 -19.84 -3.53 4.73
N HIS A 42 -19.05 -2.60 4.19
CA HIS A 42 -19.17 -1.17 4.44
C HIS A 42 -19.10 -0.39 3.11
N PRO A 43 -20.22 -0.27 2.37
CA PRO A 43 -20.26 0.40 1.08
C PRO A 43 -19.69 1.83 1.13
N GLY A 44 -18.85 2.17 0.16
CA GLY A 44 -18.16 3.46 0.10
C GLY A 44 -16.87 3.54 0.94
N GLN A 45 -16.50 2.49 1.65
CA GLN A 45 -15.20 2.37 2.31
C GLN A 45 -14.29 1.42 1.55
N MET A 46 -12.97 1.66 1.62
CA MET A 46 -11.99 0.75 1.03
C MET A 46 -11.62 -0.34 2.04
N MET A 47 -11.31 -1.55 1.56
CA MET A 47 -10.87 -2.66 2.40
C MET A 47 -9.66 -2.28 3.26
N SER A 48 -9.72 -2.53 4.57
CA SER A 48 -8.59 -2.22 5.46
C SER A 48 -7.31 -2.95 5.04
N LEU A 49 -6.21 -2.20 4.90
CA LEU A 49 -4.88 -2.74 4.63
C LEU A 49 -4.15 -3.17 5.91
N GLN A 50 -4.73 -2.88 7.08
CA GLN A 50 -4.08 -3.06 8.37
C GLN A 50 -3.55 -4.49 8.61
N PRO A 51 -4.29 -5.57 8.29
CA PRO A 51 -3.77 -6.93 8.46
C PRO A 51 -2.53 -7.22 7.60
N ILE A 52 -2.46 -6.64 6.40
CA ILE A 52 -1.30 -6.78 5.50
C ILE A 52 -0.13 -6.01 6.10
N VAL A 53 -0.36 -4.76 6.51
CA VAL A 53 0.67 -3.90 7.08
C VAL A 53 1.29 -4.50 8.32
N GLU A 54 0.48 -4.99 9.26
CA GLU A 54 0.95 -5.61 10.51
C GLU A 54 1.78 -6.86 10.25
N ARG A 55 1.31 -7.75 9.36
CA ARG A 55 2.04 -8.98 9.00
C ARG A 55 3.35 -8.67 8.30
N THR A 56 3.36 -7.75 7.33
CA THR A 56 4.60 -7.38 6.65
C THR A 56 5.58 -6.70 7.60
N GLN A 57 5.10 -5.86 8.52
CA GLN A 57 5.97 -5.24 9.52
C GLN A 57 6.59 -6.27 10.48
N ALA A 58 5.85 -7.31 10.85
CA ALA A 58 6.41 -8.43 11.61
C ALA A 58 7.50 -9.20 10.83
N LEU A 59 7.44 -9.22 9.49
CA LEU A 59 8.44 -9.83 8.63
C LEU A 59 9.66 -8.94 8.38
N CYS A 60 9.52 -7.62 8.46
CA CYS A 60 10.61 -6.67 8.21
C CYS A 60 11.66 -6.61 9.33
N GLY A 61 11.48 -7.36 10.43
CA GLY A 61 12.47 -7.51 11.49
C GLY A 61 12.62 -6.30 12.41
N LYS A 62 13.09 -6.58 13.63
CA LYS A 62 13.72 -5.61 14.53
C LYS A 62 15.05 -5.14 13.97
#